data_AF-A0A951QX72-F1
#
_entry.id   AF-A0A951QX72-F1
#
_cell.length_a   1.000
_cell.length_b   1.000
_cell.length_c   1.000
_cell.angle_alpha   90.00
_cell.angle_beta   90.00
_cell.angle_gamma   90.00
#
_symmetry.space_group_name_H-M   'P 1'
#
loop_
_entity.id
_entity.type
_entity.pdbx_description
1 polymer ?
#
loop_
_entity_poly.entity_id
_entity_poly.type
_entity_poly.pdbx_seq_one_letter_code
_entity_poly.pdbx_strand_id
1 'polypeptide(L)'
;MSHELINLTLPTVIREIENALNEYPEHPYQSAFSIHELRQQLIAHILSQIPNRYAVEGLQESTQKPKALDSSPIKERLYMETVVHGSILHILRQNADSLSDRFSLNSKSPTL
;
A
#
# COMPACT_ATOMS: atom_id res chain seq x y z
N MET A 1 -0.05 13.04 -30.11
CA MET A 1 -0.51 11.86 -29.35
C MET A 1 0.29 11.81 -28.06
N SER A 2 -0.34 12.03 -26.92
CA SER A 2 0.30 11.87 -25.60
C SER A 2 0.22 10.40 -25.23
N HIS A 3 1.35 9.76 -25.01
CA HIS A 3 1.37 8.43 -24.43
C HIS A 3 1.30 8.56 -22.90
N GLU A 4 0.30 7.95 -22.27
CA GLU A 4 0.18 7.92 -20.81
C GLU A 4 1.02 6.77 -20.24
N LEU A 5 1.76 7.05 -19.16
CA LEU A 5 2.50 6.02 -18.41
C LEU A 5 1.59 5.43 -17.35
N ILE A 6 1.22 4.16 -17.53
CA ILE A 6 0.38 3.42 -16.61
C ILE A 6 1.27 2.64 -15.64
N ASN A 7 1.14 2.90 -14.34
CA ASN A 7 1.83 2.11 -13.30
C ASN A 7 1.10 0.79 -13.08
N LEU A 8 1.65 -0.31 -13.61
CA LEU A 8 1.10 -1.66 -13.49
C LEU A 8 1.28 -2.24 -12.08
N THR A 9 2.22 -1.71 -11.29
CA THR A 9 2.46 -2.15 -9.91
C THR A 9 1.41 -1.61 -8.94
N LEU A 10 0.88 -0.41 -9.20
CA LEU A 10 -0.07 0.27 -8.30
C LEU A 10 -1.35 -0.55 -8.03
N PRO A 11 -2.07 -1.10 -9.02
CA PRO A 11 -3.26 -1.92 -8.76
C PRO A 11 -2.95 -3.17 -7.92
N THR A 12 -1.77 -3.75 -8.11
CA THR A 12 -1.32 -4.91 -7.33
C THR A 12 -1.09 -4.52 -5.88
N VAL A 13 -0.39 -3.41 -5.63
CA VAL A 13 -0.16 -2.88 -4.27
C VAL A 13 -1.46 -2.56 -3.55
N ILE A 14 -2.41 -1.89 -4.22
CA ILE A 14 -3.72 -1.57 -3.64
C ILE A 14 -4.44 -2.83 -3.18
N ARG A 15 -4.49 -3.85 -4.04
CA ARG A 15 -5.13 -5.14 -3.72
C ARG A 15 -4.47 -5.83 -2.52
N GLU A 16 -3.15 -5.87 -2.46
CA GLU A 16 -2.45 -6.52 -1.33
C GLU A 16 -2.61 -5.74 -0.02
N ILE A 17 -2.68 -4.40 -0.07
CA ILE A 17 -3.04 -3.59 1.11
C ILE A 17 -4.45 -3.94 1.59
N GLU A 18 -5.43 -4.02 0.69
CA GLU A 18 -6.81 -4.35 1.04
C GLU A 18 -6.93 -5.75 1.64
N ASN A 19 -6.26 -6.74 1.05
CA ASN A 19 -6.19 -8.10 1.61
C ASN A 19 -5.63 -8.08 3.03
N ALA A 20 -4.48 -7.43 3.25
CA ALA A 20 -3.87 -7.35 4.56
C ALA A 20 -4.74 -6.62 5.59
N LEU A 21 -5.38 -5.51 5.22
CA LEU A 21 -6.26 -4.76 6.12
C LEU A 21 -7.52 -5.54 6.50
N ASN A 22 -8.07 -6.36 5.60
CA ASN A 22 -9.22 -7.22 5.89
C ASN A 22 -8.91 -8.31 6.94
N GLU A 23 -7.64 -8.69 7.09
CA GLU A 23 -7.19 -9.63 8.13
C GLU A 23 -6.94 -8.97 9.49
N TYR A 24 -6.82 -7.64 9.52
CA TYR A 24 -6.61 -6.89 10.76
C TYR A 24 -7.92 -6.49 11.44
N PRO A 25 -7.91 -6.31 12.77
CA PRO A 25 -9.04 -5.71 13.48
C PRO A 25 -9.38 -4.30 12.95
N GLU A 26 -10.67 -3.95 12.98
CA GLU A 26 -11.16 -2.63 12.53
C GLU A 26 -10.44 -1.47 13.21
N HIS A 27 -10.18 -1.58 14.52
CA HIS A 27 -9.40 -0.62 15.29
C HIS A 27 -8.11 -1.26 15.82
N PRO A 28 -6.95 -0.56 15.74
CA PRO A 28 -6.74 0.76 15.13
C PRO A 28 -6.46 0.72 13.61
N TYR A 29 -6.27 -0.48 13.03
CA TYR A 29 -5.65 -0.64 11.71
C TYR A 29 -6.52 -0.13 10.57
N GLN A 30 -7.69 -0.74 10.35
CA GLN A 30 -8.57 -0.34 9.25
C GLN A 30 -9.03 1.12 9.41
N SER A 31 -9.31 1.53 10.65
CA SER A 31 -9.68 2.90 11.01
C SER A 31 -8.60 3.91 10.62
N ALA A 32 -7.32 3.64 10.91
CA ALA A 32 -6.22 4.52 10.53
C ALA A 32 -6.09 4.65 9.00
N PHE A 33 -6.17 3.54 8.26
CA PHE A 33 -6.02 3.55 6.80
C PHE A 33 -7.30 3.89 6.03
N SER A 34 -8.39 4.18 6.73
CA SER A 34 -9.53 4.91 6.16
C SER A 34 -9.22 6.39 5.92
N ILE A 35 -8.21 6.93 6.63
CA ILE A 35 -7.70 8.30 6.43
C ILE A 35 -6.92 8.34 5.11
N HIS A 36 -7.37 9.18 4.19
CA HIS A 36 -6.83 9.24 2.82
C HIS A 36 -5.32 9.51 2.81
N GLU A 37 -4.85 10.44 3.65
CA GLU A 37 -3.45 10.83 3.74
C GLU A 37 -2.57 9.64 4.17
N LEU A 38 -3.00 8.87 5.18
CA LEU A 38 -2.26 7.69 5.63
C LEU A 38 -2.28 6.58 4.60
N ARG A 39 -3.38 6.43 3.86
CA ARG A 39 -3.46 5.47 2.75
C ARG A 39 -2.50 5.83 1.62
N GLN A 40 -2.40 7.10 1.24
CA GLN A 40 -1.44 7.56 0.23
C GLN A 40 0.01 7.39 0.71
N GLN A 41 0.30 7.70 1.97
CA GLN A 41 1.61 7.45 2.56
C GLN A 41 1.99 5.97 2.53
N LEU A 42 1.06 5.08 2.86
CA LEU A 42 1.28 3.63 2.80
C LEU A 42 1.59 3.15 1.38
N ILE A 43 0.79 3.58 0.39
CA ILE A 43 1.00 3.22 -1.02
C ILE A 43 2.38 3.72 -1.49
N ALA A 44 2.71 4.98 -1.23
CA ALA A 44 3.99 5.56 -1.61
C ALA A 44 5.17 4.84 -0.95
N HIS A 45 5.04 4.49 0.33
CA HIS A 45 6.08 3.77 1.06
C HIS A 45 6.32 2.37 0.50
N ILE A 46 5.27 1.63 0.14
CA ILE A 46 5.40 0.30 -0.48
C ILE A 46 6.02 0.42 -1.88
N LEU A 47 5.54 1.35 -2.71
CA LEU A 47 6.09 1.57 -4.06
C LEU A 47 7.56 2.03 -4.05
N SER A 48 8.05 2.59 -2.95
CA SER A 48 9.47 2.93 -2.78
C SER A 48 10.35 1.72 -2.45
N GLN A 49 9.76 0.62 -1.99
CA GLN A 49 10.48 -0.59 -1.58
C GLN A 49 10.49 -1.68 -2.66
N ILE A 50 9.61 -1.58 -3.66
CA ILE A 50 9.47 -2.60 -4.71
C ILE A 50 9.79 -2.03 -6.09
N PRO A 51 10.26 -2.86 -7.04
CA PRO A 51 10.43 -2.44 -8.43
C PRO A 51 9.10 -2.03 -9.07
N ASN A 52 9.01 -0.79 -9.54
CA ASN A 52 7.83 -0.29 -10.25
C ASN A 52 7.86 -0.67 -11.73
N ARG A 53 6.73 -1.18 -12.24
CA ARG A 53 6.52 -1.53 -13.64
C ARG A 53 5.59 -0.50 -14.28
N TYR A 54 6.07 0.14 -15.34
CA TYR A 54 5.30 1.09 -16.12
C TYR A 54 5.05 0.54 -17.52
N ALA A 55 3.87 0.79 -18.07
CA ALA A 55 3.54 0.54 -19.47
C ALA A 55 3.17 1.87 -20.15
N VAL A 56 3.48 1.95 -21.44
CA VAL A 56 3.15 3.10 -22.29
C VAL A 56 1.84 2.78 -23.01
N GLU A 57 0.82 3.62 -22.83
CA GLU A 57 -0.48 3.42 -23.48
C GLU A 57 -0.35 3.46 -25.03
N GLY A 58 -0.88 2.44 -25.71
CA GLY A 58 -0.89 2.34 -27.17
C GLY A 58 0.35 1.73 -27.83
N LEU A 59 1.39 1.41 -27.06
CA LEU A 59 2.56 0.65 -27.53
C LEU A 59 2.59 -0.70 -26.81
N GLN A 60 2.30 -1.79 -27.53
CA GLN A 60 2.78 -3.11 -27.14
C GLN A 60 4.30 -3.16 -27.36
N GLU A 61 5.04 -2.37 -26.59
CA GLU A 61 6.49 -2.56 -26.55
C GLU A 61 6.75 -3.86 -25.79
N SER A 62 7.40 -4.78 -26.53
CA SER A 62 8.06 -5.97 -26.03
C SER A 62 8.64 -5.65 -24.66
N THR A 63 7.95 -6.13 -23.62
CA THR A 63 8.30 -5.88 -22.24
C THR A 63 9.73 -6.37 -22.11
N GLN A 64 10.68 -5.45 -21.93
CA GLN A 64 11.99 -5.81 -21.43
C GLN A 64 11.70 -6.65 -20.20
N LYS A 65 11.87 -7.97 -20.32
CA LYS A 65 11.73 -8.87 -19.17
C LYS A 65 12.63 -8.23 -18.14
N PRO A 66 12.09 -7.75 -17.00
CA PRO A 66 12.94 -7.42 -15.88
C PRO A 66 13.80 -8.66 -15.72
N LYS A 67 15.13 -8.51 -15.62
CA LYS A 67 16.02 -9.61 -15.23
C LYS A 67 15.31 -10.26 -14.06
N ALA A 68 14.65 -11.39 -14.32
CA ALA A 68 13.97 -12.12 -13.28
C ALA A 68 15.14 -12.58 -12.46
N LEU A 69 15.40 -11.86 -11.36
CA LEU A 69 16.04 -12.47 -10.22
C LEU A 69 15.34 -13.82 -10.09
N ASP A 70 16.10 -14.91 -9.99
CA ASP A 70 15.60 -16.28 -9.92
C ASP A 70 14.76 -16.51 -8.64
N SER A 71 13.69 -15.72 -8.48
CA SER A 71 12.76 -15.74 -7.38
C SER A 71 11.61 -16.63 -7.76
N SER A 72 11.48 -17.71 -7.00
CA SER A 72 10.25 -18.51 -7.00
C SER A 72 9.04 -17.59 -6.76
N PRO A 73 7.89 -17.79 -7.43
CA PRO A 73 6.67 -17.03 -7.20
C PRO A 73 6.26 -16.96 -5.73
N ILE A 74 6.57 -18.00 -4.96
CA ILE A 74 6.33 -18.04 -3.51
C ILE A 74 7.18 -16.99 -2.77
N LYS A 75 8.45 -16.83 -3.16
CA LYS A 75 9.34 -15.83 -2.55
C LYS A 75 8.87 -14.41 -2.86
N GLU A 76 8.42 -14.15 -4.09
CA GLU A 76 7.88 -12.85 -4.48
C GLU A 76 6.62 -12.51 -3.69
N ARG A 77 5.72 -13.48 -3.53
CA ARG A 77 4.51 -13.33 -2.71
C ARG A 77 4.84 -13.04 -1.25
N LEU A 78 5.69 -13.86 -0.62
CA LEU A 78 6.10 -13.66 0.78
C LEU A 78 6.80 -12.32 0.99
N TYR A 79 7.61 -11.90 0.02
CA TYR A 79 8.26 -10.60 0.05
C TYR A 79 7.23 -9.46 0.01
N MET A 80 6.25 -9.54 -0.90
CA MET A 80 5.17 -8.55 -0.97
C MET A 80 4.37 -8.50 0.34
N GLU A 81 3.95 -9.64 0.88
CA GLU A 81 3.25 -9.71 2.17
C GLU A 81 4.09 -9.06 3.28
N THR A 82 5.39 -9.38 3.35
CA THR A 82 6.32 -8.80 4.34
C THR A 82 6.42 -7.27 4.19
N VAL A 83 6.54 -6.77 2.97
CA VAL A 83 6.61 -5.32 2.70
C VAL A 83 5.32 -4.63 3.09
N VAL A 84 4.16 -5.20 2.76
CA VAL A 84 2.84 -4.63 3.11
C VAL A 84 2.67 -4.56 4.63
N HIS A 85 2.83 -5.68 5.34
CA HIS A 85 2.67 -5.71 6.79
C HIS A 85 3.69 -4.83 7.52
N GLY A 86 4.95 -4.85 7.08
CA GLY A 86 5.99 -3.99 7.62
C GLY A 86 5.68 -2.50 7.42
N SER A 87 5.18 -2.14 6.24
CA SER A 87 4.79 -0.77 5.90
C SER A 87 3.60 -0.27 6.72
N ILE A 88 2.58 -1.12 6.91
CA ILE A 88 1.43 -0.82 7.78
C ILE A 88 1.92 -0.44 9.19
N LEU A 89 2.77 -1.28 9.79
CA LEU A 89 3.32 -1.03 11.12
C LEU A 89 4.21 0.22 11.15
N HIS A 90 5.01 0.46 10.12
CA HIS A 90 5.85 1.64 10.02
C HIS A 90 5.01 2.93 10.01
N ILE A 91 4.01 3.02 9.14
CA ILE A 91 3.15 4.21 9.02
C ILE A 91 2.36 4.46 10.30
N LEU A 92 1.83 3.40 10.94
CA LEU A 92 1.15 3.54 12.23
C LEU A 92 2.07 4.09 13.31
N ARG A 93 3.32 3.61 13.40
CA ARG A 93 4.30 4.10 14.38
C ARG A 93 4.70 5.55 14.10
N GLN A 94 4.90 5.92 12.84
CA GLN A 94 5.24 7.30 12.45
C GLN A 94 4.10 8.29 12.78
N ASN A 95 2.86 7.82 12.84
CA ASN A 95 1.68 8.65 13.09
C ASN A 95 1.01 8.36 14.45
N ALA A 96 1.72 7.72 15.38
CA ALA A 96 1.11 7.22 16.61
C ALA A 96 0.49 8.34 17.46
N ASP A 97 1.21 9.45 17.64
CA ASP A 97 0.74 10.58 18.46
C ASP A 97 -0.52 11.22 17.87
N SER A 98 -0.50 11.51 16.56
CA SER A 98 -1.63 12.14 15.86
C SER A 98 -2.86 11.23 15.77
N LEU A 99 -2.66 9.92 15.65
CA LEU A 99 -3.73 8.92 15.71
C LEU A 99 -4.31 8.80 17.12
N SER A 100 -3.46 8.84 18.16
CA SER A 100 -3.92 8.78 19.56
C SER A 100 -4.85 9.96 19.89
N ASP A 101 -4.49 11.17 19.45
CA ASP A 101 -5.30 12.37 19.63
C ASP A 101 -6.65 12.24 18.88
N ARG A 102 -6.62 11.82 17.61
CA ARG A 102 -7.83 11.66 16.79
C ARG A 102 -8.79 10.60 17.34
N PHE A 103 -8.27 9.45 17.76
CA PHE A 103 -9.10 8.40 18.36
C PHE A 103 -9.63 8.79 19.73
N SER A 104 -8.88 9.58 20.50
CA SER A 104 -9.32 10.12 21.79
C SER A 104 -10.41 11.21 21.67
N LEU A 105 -10.42 11.96 20.55
CA LEU A 105 -11.46 12.94 20.26
C LEU A 105 -12.77 12.28 19.80
N ASN A 106 -12.68 11.22 18.98
CA ASN A 106 -13.87 10.51 18.48
C ASN A 106 -14.63 9.72 19.56
N SER A 107 -14.00 9.38 20.68
CA SER A 107 -14.67 8.71 21.81
C SER A 107 -15.49 9.66 22.70
N LYS A 108 -15.41 10.98 22.48
CA LYS A 108 -16.06 12.01 23.32
C LYS A 108 -17.31 12.66 22.70
N SER A 109 -17.77 12.21 21.54
CA SER A 109 -19.02 12.72 20.94
C SER A 109 -20.24 12.24 21.74
N PRO A 110 -21.02 13.12 22.40
CA PRO A 110 -22.16 12.70 23.19
C PRO A 110 -23.37 12.42 22.28
N THR A 111 -24.09 11.37 22.62
CA THR A 111 -25.44 11.05 22.16
C THR A 111 -26.34 12.27 22.32
N LEU A 112 -26.94 12.73 21.21
CA LEU A 112 -28.12 13.58 21.22
C LEU A 112 -29.37 12.70 21.11
#